data_AF-A2EQI7-F1
#
_entry.id   AF-A2EQI7-F1
#
_cell.length_a   1.000
_cell.length_b   1.000
_cell.length_c   1.000
_cell.angle_alpha   90.00
_cell.angle_beta   90.00
_cell.angle_gamma   90.00
#
_symmetry.space_group_name_H-M   'P 1'
#
loop_
_entity.id
_entity.type
_entity.pdbx_description
1 polymer ?
#
loop_
_entity_poly.entity_id
_entity_poly.type
_entity_poly.pdbx_seq_one_letter_code
_entity_poly.pdbx_strand_id
1 'polypeptide(L)'
;MQSILTACFAPDTKLPKDWFRNQSTQELLSEAQRDILFSENSEEQRVGKKPQSPKLYENREKLPNGLRGYYVHRLLVNNVAQWASARYSWYVCKLLDELHRQEREEMEKKLQAKDEVIESKDKSIQKRIPRSVPKGKEKNYKYMIYTEEMENEEDKDMVMLHLVRRNNKSFYDLAKIYKSDRNWFYRENLPISMTPNEDVKQIVQDTLHQTHYDIKGCTILTFKEDLTLLKEKITEYFDNFKEEE
;
A
#
# COMPACT_ATOMS: atom_id res chain seq x y z
N MET A 1 -29.15 38.51 -11.73
CA MET A 1 -30.45 37.87 -11.42
C MET A 1 -31.51 38.16 -12.47
N GLN A 2 -31.72 39.41 -12.89
CA GLN A 2 -32.69 39.75 -13.94
C GLN A 2 -32.46 38.97 -15.24
N SER A 3 -31.20 38.82 -15.66
CA SER A 3 -30.80 38.00 -16.81
C SER A 3 -31.27 36.54 -16.72
N ILE A 4 -31.25 35.95 -15.52
CA ILE A 4 -31.70 34.57 -15.28
C ILE A 4 -33.21 34.49 -15.45
N LEU A 5 -33.95 35.45 -14.90
CA LEU A 5 -35.41 35.51 -15.02
C LEU A 5 -35.85 35.65 -16.48
N THR A 6 -35.19 36.54 -17.23
CA THR A 6 -35.42 36.71 -18.67
C THR A 6 -35.11 35.43 -19.44
N ALA A 7 -33.96 34.78 -19.17
CA ALA A 7 -33.60 33.52 -19.83
C ALA A 7 -34.56 32.36 -19.49
N CYS A 8 -35.17 32.37 -18.30
CA CYS A 8 -36.13 31.37 -17.86
C CYS A 8 -37.58 31.66 -18.31
N PHE A 9 -37.82 32.75 -19.06
CA PHE A 9 -39.15 33.24 -19.41
C PHE A 9 -40.07 33.35 -18.18
N ALA A 10 -39.52 33.86 -17.08
CA ALA A 10 -40.28 34.01 -15.84
C ALA A 10 -41.41 35.04 -16.01
N PRO A 11 -42.56 34.85 -15.35
CA PRO A 11 -43.64 35.83 -15.39
C PRO A 11 -43.20 37.15 -14.77
N ASP A 12 -43.65 38.27 -15.32
CA ASP A 12 -43.29 39.63 -14.89
C ASP A 12 -43.68 39.93 -13.42
N THR A 13 -44.54 39.11 -12.83
CA THR A 13 -44.91 39.18 -11.41
C THR A 13 -43.80 38.74 -10.46
N LYS A 14 -42.77 38.03 -10.93
CA LYS A 14 -41.64 37.57 -10.11
C LYS A 14 -40.54 38.61 -10.10
N LEU A 15 -40.35 39.28 -8.97
CA LEU A 15 -39.27 40.23 -8.79
C LEU A 15 -38.06 39.55 -8.11
N PRO A 16 -36.82 39.95 -8.43
CA PRO A 16 -35.62 39.46 -7.74
C PRO A 16 -35.72 39.52 -6.20
N LYS A 17 -36.42 40.52 -5.67
CA LYS A 17 -36.63 40.72 -4.22
C LYS A 17 -37.47 39.61 -3.58
N ASP A 18 -38.38 39.00 -4.33
CA ASP A 18 -39.29 37.97 -3.82
C ASP A 18 -38.55 36.65 -3.55
N TRP A 19 -37.55 36.33 -4.36
CA TRP A 19 -36.69 35.17 -4.12
C TRP A 19 -36.00 35.24 -2.76
N PHE A 20 -35.49 36.41 -2.36
CA PHE A 20 -34.83 36.62 -1.06
C PHE A 20 -35.80 36.60 0.14
N ARG A 21 -37.10 36.82 -0.11
CA ARG A 21 -38.14 36.79 0.93
C ARG A 21 -38.64 35.37 1.23
N ASN A 22 -38.44 34.43 0.32
CA ASN A 22 -38.85 33.04 0.52
C ASN A 22 -38.04 32.38 1.64
N GLN A 23 -38.75 31.68 2.53
CA GLN A 23 -38.14 30.95 3.64
C GLN A 23 -37.12 29.91 3.15
N SER A 24 -37.47 29.12 2.14
CA SER A 24 -36.56 28.11 1.57
C SER A 24 -35.27 28.70 1.01
N THR A 25 -35.33 29.91 0.45
CA THR A 25 -34.13 30.63 0.00
C THR A 25 -33.27 31.06 1.19
N GLN A 26 -33.88 31.53 2.28
CA GLN A 26 -33.14 31.93 3.48
C GLN A 26 -32.43 30.74 4.12
N GLU A 27 -33.10 29.60 4.20
CA GLU A 27 -32.51 28.33 4.65
C GLU A 27 -31.33 27.94 3.75
N LEU A 28 -31.50 27.96 2.43
CA LEU A 28 -30.42 27.68 1.48
C LEU A 28 -29.22 28.63 1.64
N LEU A 29 -29.48 29.93 1.77
CA LEU A 29 -28.42 30.92 1.96
C LEU A 29 -27.68 30.72 3.29
N SER A 30 -28.40 30.34 4.35
CA SER A 30 -27.80 30.03 5.64
C SER A 30 -26.90 28.78 5.58
N GLU A 31 -27.29 27.77 4.81
CA GLU A 31 -26.49 26.56 4.62
C GLU A 31 -25.26 26.82 3.73
N ALA A 32 -25.45 27.56 2.63
CA ALA A 32 -24.36 27.97 1.75
C ALA A 32 -23.33 28.88 2.47
N GLN A 33 -23.73 29.62 3.51
CA GLN A 33 -22.80 30.38 4.36
C GLN A 33 -21.98 29.50 5.31
N ARG A 34 -22.48 28.30 5.67
CA ARG A 34 -21.80 27.35 6.54
C ARG A 34 -20.83 26.44 5.79
N ASP A 35 -21.08 26.22 4.50
CA ASP A 35 -20.26 25.34 3.66
C ASP A 35 -18.83 25.88 3.46
N ILE A 36 -17.85 25.04 3.77
CA ILE A 36 -16.40 25.33 3.77
C ILE A 36 -15.91 25.71 2.37
N LEU A 37 -16.55 25.17 1.33
CA LEU A 37 -16.16 25.38 -0.08
C LEU A 37 -16.37 26.83 -0.53
N PHE A 38 -17.27 27.57 0.13
CA PHE A 38 -17.41 29.00 -0.08
C PHE A 38 -16.27 29.79 0.57
N SER A 39 -15.68 29.30 1.68
CA SER A 39 -14.60 29.98 2.42
C SER A 39 -13.25 30.00 1.70
N GLU A 40 -13.01 29.07 0.78
CA GLU A 40 -11.71 28.91 0.08
C GLU A 40 -11.59 29.73 -1.21
N ASN A 41 -12.70 30.24 -1.76
CA ASN A 41 -12.69 30.98 -3.05
C ASN A 41 -12.36 32.48 -2.94
N SER A 42 -11.86 32.95 -1.80
CA SER A 42 -11.26 34.29 -1.74
C SER A 42 -9.77 34.21 -2.09
N GLU A 43 -9.39 34.51 -3.33
CA GLU A 43 -8.00 34.86 -3.69
C GLU A 43 -7.45 36.01 -2.81
N GLU A 44 -8.32 36.71 -2.07
CA GLU A 44 -7.98 37.72 -1.05
C GLU A 44 -7.38 37.16 0.26
N GLN A 45 -7.35 35.84 0.47
CA GLN A 45 -6.74 35.25 1.68
C GLN A 45 -5.21 35.34 1.76
N ARG A 46 -4.53 35.87 0.71
CA ARG A 46 -3.06 36.04 0.70
C ARG A 46 -2.56 37.27 1.46
N VAL A 47 -3.41 38.13 2.02
CA VAL A 47 -2.97 39.34 2.75
C VAL A 47 -3.79 39.56 4.02
N GLY A 48 -3.49 38.81 5.09
CA GLY A 48 -3.67 39.19 6.50
C GLY A 48 -5.02 39.77 6.98
N LYS A 49 -6.07 39.77 6.17
CA LYS A 49 -7.40 40.31 6.49
C LYS A 49 -8.30 39.15 6.91
N LYS A 50 -9.11 39.40 7.95
CA LYS A 50 -10.10 38.44 8.49
C LYS A 50 -10.88 37.78 7.35
N PRO A 51 -11.18 36.47 7.43
CA PRO A 51 -11.89 35.74 6.39
C PRO A 51 -13.23 36.45 6.14
N GLN A 52 -13.33 37.09 4.98
CA GLN A 52 -14.54 37.80 4.60
C GLN A 52 -15.52 36.73 4.17
N SER A 53 -16.66 36.64 4.87
CA SER A 53 -17.71 35.68 4.56
C SER A 53 -18.02 35.75 3.06
N PRO A 54 -18.08 34.62 2.35
CA PRO A 54 -18.23 34.59 0.89
C PRO A 54 -19.49 35.36 0.47
N LYS A 55 -19.34 36.34 -0.43
CA LYS A 55 -20.48 37.14 -0.90
C LYS A 55 -21.37 36.30 -1.82
N LEU A 56 -22.39 35.66 -1.24
CA LEU A 56 -23.37 34.85 -1.96
C LEU A 56 -24.21 35.66 -2.94
N TYR A 57 -24.46 36.93 -2.63
CA TYR A 57 -25.16 37.86 -3.51
C TYR A 57 -24.76 39.31 -3.20
N GLU A 58 -25.00 40.20 -4.15
CA GLU A 58 -24.72 41.63 -4.02
C GLU A 58 -25.80 42.46 -4.71
N ASN A 59 -26.33 43.48 -4.03
CA ASN A 59 -27.26 44.42 -4.64
C ASN A 59 -26.53 45.70 -5.05
N ARG A 60 -26.43 45.95 -6.36
CA ARG A 60 -25.71 47.10 -6.92
C ARG A 60 -26.66 48.13 -7.51
N GLU A 61 -27.49 48.79 -6.69
CA GLU A 61 -28.49 49.74 -7.20
C GLU A 61 -27.89 51.08 -7.68
N LYS A 62 -26.70 51.45 -7.18
CA LYS A 62 -26.01 52.71 -7.48
C LYS A 62 -25.25 52.73 -8.82
N LEU A 63 -25.34 51.66 -9.60
CA LEU A 63 -24.63 51.53 -10.88
C LEU A 63 -25.45 52.03 -12.08
N PRO A 64 -24.80 52.34 -13.22
CA PRO A 64 -25.47 52.71 -14.46
C PRO A 64 -26.54 51.69 -14.90
N ASN A 65 -27.53 52.18 -15.65
CA ASN A 65 -28.61 51.35 -16.18
C ASN A 65 -28.02 50.24 -17.08
N GLY A 66 -28.21 48.97 -16.71
CA GLY A 66 -27.60 47.80 -17.34
C GLY A 66 -26.59 47.04 -16.46
N LEU A 67 -25.94 47.73 -15.52
CA LEU A 67 -25.03 47.13 -14.53
C LEU A 67 -25.64 47.08 -13.12
N ARG A 68 -26.81 47.69 -12.94
CA ARG A 68 -27.52 47.68 -11.65
C ARG A 68 -28.35 46.42 -11.46
N GLY A 69 -28.45 45.96 -10.21
CA GLY A 69 -29.35 44.89 -9.79
C GLY A 69 -28.69 43.86 -8.87
N TYR A 70 -29.39 42.73 -8.68
CA TYR A 70 -28.91 41.63 -7.86
C TYR A 70 -27.97 40.72 -8.64
N TYR A 71 -26.75 40.59 -8.14
CA TYR A 71 -25.76 39.60 -8.54
C TYR A 71 -25.81 38.43 -7.58
N VAL A 72 -25.74 37.21 -8.08
CA VAL A 72 -25.82 35.97 -7.30
C VAL A 72 -24.64 35.07 -7.66
N HIS A 73 -24.15 34.33 -6.68
CA HIS A 73 -23.04 33.39 -6.86
C HIS A 73 -23.38 32.29 -7.89
N ARG A 74 -22.38 31.79 -8.62
CA ARG A 74 -22.54 30.78 -9.69
C ARG A 74 -23.33 29.54 -9.23
N LEU A 75 -23.06 29.05 -8.02
CA LEU A 75 -23.74 27.88 -7.46
C LEU A 75 -25.23 28.12 -7.16
N LEU A 76 -25.64 29.37 -6.96
CA LEU A 76 -27.04 29.73 -6.70
C LEU A 76 -27.84 29.96 -7.99
N VAL A 77 -27.17 30.04 -9.16
CA VAL A 77 -27.83 30.31 -10.45
C VAL A 77 -28.91 29.28 -10.76
N ASN A 78 -28.61 28.00 -10.57
CA ASN A 78 -29.56 26.92 -10.83
C ASN A 78 -30.75 26.99 -9.87
N ASN A 79 -30.53 27.33 -8.60
CA ASN A 79 -31.62 27.50 -7.63
C ASN A 79 -32.53 28.67 -8.00
N VAL A 80 -31.95 29.81 -8.39
CA VAL A 80 -32.71 30.98 -8.87
C VAL A 80 -33.53 30.61 -10.13
N ALA A 81 -32.92 29.87 -11.06
CA ALA A 81 -33.60 29.42 -12.28
C ALA A 81 -34.73 28.42 -12.00
N GLN A 82 -34.56 27.52 -11.03
CA GLN A 82 -35.61 26.61 -10.55
C GLN A 82 -36.78 27.37 -9.94
N TRP A 83 -36.49 28.35 -9.08
CA TRP A 83 -37.53 29.23 -8.53
C TRP A 83 -38.25 30.03 -9.62
N ALA A 84 -37.50 30.52 -10.62
CA ALA A 84 -38.04 31.30 -11.72
C ALA A 84 -39.00 30.46 -12.60
N SER A 85 -38.62 29.22 -12.93
CA SER A 85 -39.35 28.35 -13.86
C SER A 85 -39.41 26.89 -13.37
N ALA A 86 -40.64 26.40 -13.13
CA ALA A 86 -40.88 25.00 -12.80
C ALA A 86 -40.45 24.04 -13.92
N ARG A 87 -40.50 24.49 -15.18
CA ARG A 87 -40.01 23.71 -16.34
C ARG A 87 -38.51 23.50 -16.26
N TYR A 88 -37.76 24.55 -15.94
CA TYR A 88 -36.31 24.45 -15.71
C TYR A 88 -36.01 23.48 -14.57
N SER A 89 -36.78 23.57 -13.47
CA SER A 89 -36.63 22.65 -12.34
C SER A 89 -36.78 21.18 -12.73
N TRP A 90 -37.76 20.86 -13.57
CA TRP A 90 -37.95 19.50 -14.06
C TRP A 90 -36.76 18.99 -14.89
N TYR A 91 -36.17 19.84 -15.73
CA TYR A 91 -34.98 19.46 -16.50
C TYR A 91 -33.77 19.23 -15.61
N VAL A 92 -33.58 20.03 -14.56
CA VAL A 92 -32.51 19.80 -13.58
C VAL A 92 -32.71 18.47 -12.86
N CYS A 93 -33.93 18.14 -12.42
CA CYS A 93 -34.22 16.84 -11.81
C CYS A 93 -33.89 15.66 -12.74
N LYS A 94 -34.25 15.76 -14.03
CA LYS A 94 -33.92 14.74 -15.04
C LYS A 94 -32.41 14.61 -15.25
N LEU A 95 -31.70 15.73 -15.34
CA LEU A 95 -30.25 15.73 -15.49
C LEU A 95 -29.56 15.06 -14.30
N LEU A 96 -30.01 15.36 -13.08
CA LEU A 96 -29.49 14.74 -11.87
C LEU A 96 -29.78 13.23 -11.83
N ASP A 97 -30.97 12.78 -12.22
CA ASP A 97 -31.29 11.33 -12.29
C ASP A 97 -30.36 10.60 -13.27
N GLU A 98 -30.14 11.19 -14.45
CA GLU A 98 -29.27 10.63 -15.48
C GLU A 98 -27.80 10.57 -15.02
N LEU A 99 -27.28 11.62 -14.37
CA LEU A 99 -25.92 11.61 -13.82
C LEU A 99 -25.74 10.50 -12.77
N HIS A 100 -26.67 10.37 -11.82
CA HIS A 100 -26.60 9.31 -10.81
C HIS A 100 -26.80 7.91 -11.40
N ARG A 101 -27.49 7.78 -12.54
CA ARG A 101 -27.59 6.52 -13.27
C ARG A 101 -26.25 6.15 -13.89
N GLN A 102 -25.62 7.08 -14.59
CA GLN A 102 -24.31 6.88 -15.20
C GLN A 102 -23.24 6.55 -14.15
N GLU A 103 -23.22 7.26 -13.02
CA GLU A 103 -22.31 6.98 -11.91
C GLU A 103 -22.50 5.55 -11.34
N ARG A 104 -23.75 5.08 -11.21
CA ARG A 104 -24.02 3.71 -10.77
C ARG A 104 -23.53 2.67 -11.78
N GLU A 105 -23.79 2.88 -13.06
CA GLU A 105 -23.32 1.98 -14.12
C GLU A 105 -21.78 1.90 -14.17
N GLU A 106 -21.10 3.03 -14.01
CA GLU A 106 -19.63 3.05 -13.93
C GLU A 106 -19.09 2.31 -12.71
N MET A 107 -19.76 2.45 -11.56
CA MET A 107 -19.39 1.75 -10.33
C MET A 107 -19.62 0.24 -10.45
N GLU A 108 -20.73 -0.19 -11.05
CA GLU A 108 -21.00 -1.61 -11.33
C GLU A 108 -19.95 -2.22 -12.25
N LYS A 109 -19.57 -1.52 -13.33
CA LYS A 109 -18.48 -1.95 -14.21
C LYS A 109 -17.14 -2.11 -13.47
N LYS A 110 -16.80 -1.17 -12.57
CA LYS A 110 -15.59 -1.25 -11.75
C LYS A 110 -15.63 -2.43 -10.77
N LEU A 111 -16.80 -2.76 -10.22
CA LEU A 111 -16.97 -3.92 -9.34
C LEU A 111 -16.80 -5.23 -10.12
N GLN A 112 -17.49 -5.38 -11.25
CA GLN A 112 -17.36 -6.55 -12.11
C GLN A 112 -15.90 -6.80 -12.53
N ALA A 113 -15.20 -5.74 -12.97
CA ALA A 113 -13.79 -5.84 -13.32
C ALA A 113 -12.90 -6.27 -12.14
N LYS A 114 -13.21 -5.83 -10.91
CA LYS A 114 -12.49 -6.28 -9.71
C LYS A 114 -12.77 -7.74 -9.41
N ASP A 115 -14.01 -8.18 -9.52
CA ASP A 115 -14.41 -9.57 -9.26
C ASP A 115 -13.75 -10.54 -10.25
N GLU A 116 -13.67 -10.19 -11.54
CA GLU A 116 -12.95 -10.98 -12.55
C GLU A 116 -11.45 -11.12 -12.22
N VAL A 117 -10.82 -10.03 -11.78
CA VAL A 117 -9.41 -10.05 -11.36
C VAL A 117 -9.23 -10.93 -10.12
N ILE A 118 -10.13 -10.86 -9.15
CA ILE A 118 -10.10 -11.73 -7.96
C ILE A 118 -10.20 -13.19 -8.37
N GLU A 119 -11.16 -13.54 -9.23
CA GLU A 119 -11.35 -14.92 -9.70
C GLU A 119 -10.10 -15.45 -10.43
N SER A 120 -9.45 -14.61 -11.24
CA SER A 120 -8.20 -14.97 -11.93
C SER A 120 -7.03 -15.22 -10.97
N LYS A 121 -6.94 -14.41 -9.90
CA LYS A 121 -5.92 -14.55 -8.85
C LYS A 121 -6.17 -15.81 -8.03
N ASP A 122 -7.43 -16.10 -7.67
CA ASP A 122 -7.79 -17.31 -6.94
C ASP A 122 -7.45 -18.57 -7.71
N LYS A 123 -7.77 -18.62 -9.02
CA LYS A 123 -7.33 -19.72 -9.91
C LYS A 123 -5.81 -19.88 -9.93
N SER A 124 -5.07 -18.78 -9.88
CA SER A 124 -3.60 -18.80 -9.86
C SER A 124 -3.04 -19.25 -8.51
N ILE A 125 -3.67 -18.87 -7.40
CA ILE A 125 -3.34 -19.33 -6.04
C ILE A 125 -3.59 -20.82 -5.93
N GLN A 126 -4.74 -21.33 -6.40
CA GLN A 126 -5.07 -22.75 -6.38
C GLN A 126 -4.02 -23.62 -7.08
N LYS A 127 -3.49 -23.16 -8.22
CA LYS A 127 -2.37 -23.84 -8.92
C LYS A 127 -1.05 -23.83 -8.13
N ARG A 128 -0.87 -22.94 -7.16
CA ARG A 128 0.33 -22.85 -6.32
C ARG A 128 0.23 -23.70 -5.06
N ILE A 129 -0.98 -24.00 -4.57
CA ILE A 129 -1.21 -24.80 -3.35
C ILE A 129 -0.36 -26.10 -3.29
N PRO A 130 -0.23 -26.91 -4.36
CA PRO A 130 0.57 -28.13 -4.30
C PRO A 130 2.08 -27.89 -4.12
N ARG A 131 2.58 -26.71 -4.52
CA ARG A 131 3.99 -26.29 -4.36
C ARG A 131 4.21 -25.53 -3.05
N SER A 132 3.15 -25.12 -2.38
CA SER A 132 3.23 -24.45 -1.10
C SER A 132 3.75 -25.42 -0.05
N VAL A 133 4.56 -24.88 0.85
CA VAL A 133 5.07 -25.62 1.99
C VAL A 133 3.85 -26.06 2.83
N PRO A 134 3.68 -27.36 3.12
CA PRO A 134 2.59 -27.81 3.95
C PRO A 134 2.63 -27.15 5.32
N LYS A 135 1.46 -26.73 5.81
CA LYS A 135 1.33 -26.03 7.10
C LYS A 135 2.01 -26.83 8.22
N GLY A 136 2.90 -26.18 8.96
CA GLY A 136 3.67 -26.80 10.05
C GLY A 136 4.87 -27.65 9.61
N LYS A 137 5.21 -27.65 8.30
CA LYS A 137 6.47 -28.22 7.77
C LYS A 137 7.52 -27.16 7.41
N GLU A 138 7.20 -25.89 7.62
CA GLU A 138 8.04 -24.73 7.31
C GLU A 138 9.43 -24.83 7.94
N LYS A 139 9.52 -25.24 9.21
CA LYS A 139 10.77 -25.25 10.00
C LYS A 139 11.25 -26.66 10.36
N ASN A 140 11.09 -27.62 9.44
CA ASN A 140 11.30 -29.04 9.72
C ASN A 140 12.72 -29.57 9.40
N TYR A 141 13.71 -28.68 9.30
CA TYR A 141 15.10 -29.03 9.02
C TYR A 141 16.04 -28.62 10.15
N LYS A 142 17.14 -29.36 10.26
CA LYS A 142 18.30 -29.15 11.14
C LYS A 142 19.55 -29.04 10.29
N TYR A 143 20.49 -28.25 10.78
CA TYR A 143 21.76 -28.00 10.12
C TYR A 143 22.89 -28.24 11.11
N MET A 144 23.89 -29.01 10.67
CA MET A 144 25.03 -29.39 11.49
C MET A 144 26.29 -29.32 10.64
N ILE A 145 27.35 -28.79 11.23
CA ILE A 145 28.70 -28.86 10.69
C ILE A 145 29.54 -29.62 11.71
N TYR A 146 30.17 -30.70 11.27
CA TYR A 146 31.09 -31.47 12.12
C TYR A 146 32.49 -31.50 11.54
N THR A 147 33.47 -31.59 12.41
CA THR A 147 34.90 -31.59 12.08
C THR A 147 35.44 -33.01 11.98
N GLU A 148 36.36 -33.21 11.04
CA GLU A 148 37.18 -34.40 10.91
C GLU A 148 38.64 -33.96 10.79
N GLU A 149 39.50 -34.51 11.65
CA GLU A 149 40.92 -34.22 11.66
C GLU A 149 41.62 -35.06 10.59
N MET A 150 42.62 -34.47 9.93
CA MET A 150 43.42 -35.17 8.92
C MET A 150 44.42 -36.12 9.60
N GLU A 151 44.53 -37.35 9.12
CA GLU A 151 45.47 -38.35 9.66
C GLU A 151 46.93 -38.15 9.17
N ASN A 152 47.14 -37.37 8.11
CA ASN A 152 48.46 -37.13 7.52
C ASN A 152 49.26 -36.09 8.33
N GLU A 153 50.54 -36.38 8.61
CA GLU A 153 51.41 -35.48 9.39
C GLU A 153 51.65 -34.11 8.72
N GLU A 154 51.55 -34.03 7.39
CA GLU A 154 51.76 -32.79 6.61
C GLU A 154 50.56 -31.82 6.68
N ASP A 155 49.36 -32.32 6.98
CA ASP A 155 48.10 -31.55 7.01
C ASP A 155 47.53 -31.40 8.43
N LYS A 156 48.38 -31.54 9.45
CA LYS A 156 47.97 -31.54 10.87
C LYS A 156 47.24 -30.26 11.30
N ASP A 157 47.52 -29.15 10.63
CA ASP A 157 46.93 -27.84 10.90
C ASP A 157 45.64 -27.58 10.10
N MET A 158 45.29 -28.48 9.19
CA MET A 158 44.03 -28.45 8.45
C MET A 158 42.94 -29.28 9.12
N VAL A 159 41.71 -28.91 8.85
CA VAL A 159 40.51 -29.58 9.35
C VAL A 159 39.47 -29.65 8.26
N MET A 160 38.76 -30.77 8.21
CA MET A 160 37.69 -31.00 7.27
C MET A 160 36.33 -30.73 7.93
N LEU A 161 35.55 -29.82 7.36
CA LEU A 161 34.21 -29.46 7.78
C LEU A 161 33.17 -30.14 6.89
N HIS A 162 32.28 -30.92 7.48
CA HIS A 162 31.19 -31.57 6.77
C HIS A 162 29.87 -30.83 6.98
N LEU A 163 29.32 -30.27 5.91
CA LEU A 163 28.10 -29.47 5.90
C LEU A 163 26.87 -30.35 5.72
N VAL A 164 26.03 -30.47 6.75
CA VAL A 164 24.91 -31.41 6.72
C VAL A 164 23.58 -30.74 7.07
N ARG A 165 22.67 -30.70 6.09
CA ARG A 165 21.27 -30.34 6.27
C ARG A 165 20.38 -31.58 6.23
N ARG A 166 19.56 -31.81 7.26
CA ARG A 166 18.65 -32.97 7.35
C ARG A 166 17.29 -32.58 7.87
N ASN A 167 16.29 -33.39 7.52
CA ASN A 167 14.96 -33.26 8.09
C ASN A 167 14.98 -33.71 9.56
N ASN A 168 14.14 -33.11 10.40
CA ASN A 168 14.02 -33.49 11.82
C ASN A 168 13.80 -34.99 12.01
N LYS A 169 13.03 -35.62 11.10
CA LYS A 169 12.77 -37.06 11.17
C LYS A 169 13.97 -37.93 10.88
N SER A 170 14.88 -37.52 9.99
CA SER A 170 16.04 -38.33 9.57
C SER A 170 17.34 -37.96 10.28
N PHE A 171 17.28 -37.07 11.26
CA PHE A 171 18.47 -36.62 12.00
C PHE A 171 19.03 -37.71 12.94
N TYR A 172 18.30 -38.80 13.20
CA TYR A 172 18.75 -39.88 14.08
C TYR A 172 20.07 -40.52 13.63
N ASP A 173 20.36 -40.54 12.32
CA ASP A 173 21.61 -41.08 11.77
C ASP A 173 22.84 -40.30 12.25
N LEU A 174 22.66 -39.02 12.57
CA LEU A 174 23.72 -38.11 13.03
C LEU A 174 23.79 -38.00 14.55
N ALA A 175 22.90 -38.67 15.29
CA ALA A 175 22.81 -38.52 16.74
C ALA A 175 24.11 -38.90 17.48
N LYS A 176 24.90 -39.82 16.91
CA LYS A 176 26.22 -40.20 17.46
C LYS A 176 27.23 -39.06 17.35
N ILE A 177 27.26 -38.37 16.21
CA ILE A 177 28.15 -37.24 15.93
C ILE A 177 27.68 -36.01 16.68
N TYR A 178 26.37 -35.77 16.73
CA TYR A 178 25.78 -34.65 17.46
C TYR A 178 26.16 -34.66 18.95
N LYS A 179 26.29 -35.85 19.55
CA LYS A 179 26.68 -36.03 20.96
C LYS A 179 28.19 -36.10 21.18
N SER A 180 29.01 -36.05 20.13
CA SER A 180 30.46 -36.12 20.25
C SER A 180 31.10 -34.74 20.10
N ASP A 181 32.38 -34.64 20.49
CA ASP A 181 33.16 -33.40 20.38
C ASP A 181 33.44 -32.98 18.93
N ARG A 182 33.09 -33.82 17.96
CA ARG A 182 33.18 -33.50 16.52
C ARG A 182 32.09 -32.54 16.06
N ASN A 183 31.02 -32.36 16.83
CA ASN A 183 29.97 -31.40 16.52
C ASN A 183 30.47 -29.96 16.72
N TRP A 184 30.76 -29.28 15.62
CA TRP A 184 31.38 -27.95 15.65
C TRP A 184 30.34 -26.82 15.61
N PHE A 185 29.27 -26.98 14.81
CA PHE A 185 28.18 -26.03 14.70
C PHE A 185 26.83 -26.75 14.53
N TYR A 186 25.78 -26.23 15.15
CA TYR A 186 24.44 -26.83 15.09
C TYR A 186 23.34 -25.78 15.18
N ARG A 187 22.32 -25.90 14.31
CA ARG A 187 21.09 -25.10 14.36
C ARG A 187 19.86 -25.95 14.09
N GLU A 188 18.77 -25.61 14.78
CA GLU A 188 17.46 -26.24 14.63
C GLU A 188 16.45 -25.29 14.00
N ASN A 189 15.28 -25.83 13.63
CA ASN A 189 14.13 -25.08 13.14
C ASN A 189 14.43 -24.26 11.88
N LEU A 190 15.27 -24.81 10.99
CA LEU A 190 15.62 -24.12 9.76
C LEU A 190 14.43 -24.10 8.79
N PRO A 191 14.20 -22.95 8.13
CA PRO A 191 13.23 -22.83 7.08
C PRO A 191 13.50 -23.80 5.93
N ILE A 192 12.43 -24.32 5.32
CA ILE A 192 12.53 -25.17 4.13
C ILE A 192 13.10 -24.41 2.92
N SER A 193 12.83 -23.11 2.84
CA SER A 193 13.31 -22.20 1.80
C SER A 193 14.81 -21.92 1.88
N MET A 194 15.43 -22.10 3.04
CA MET A 194 16.84 -21.78 3.24
C MET A 194 17.77 -22.79 2.56
N THR A 195 18.89 -22.29 2.01
CA THR A 195 19.95 -23.07 1.36
C THR A 195 21.27 -22.98 2.14
N PRO A 196 21.31 -23.45 3.40
CA PRO A 196 22.41 -23.18 4.33
C PRO A 196 23.77 -23.66 3.84
N ASN A 197 23.84 -24.74 3.05
CA ASN A 197 25.12 -25.22 2.51
C ASN A 197 25.75 -24.24 1.53
N GLU A 198 24.95 -23.63 0.64
CA GLU A 198 25.47 -22.67 -0.34
C GLU A 198 25.83 -21.36 0.35
N ASP A 199 24.99 -20.91 1.28
CA ASP A 199 25.23 -19.68 2.02
C ASP A 199 26.50 -19.78 2.89
N VAL A 200 26.71 -20.91 3.55
CA VAL A 200 27.95 -21.15 4.32
C VAL A 200 29.18 -21.23 3.43
N LYS A 201 29.10 -21.82 2.24
CA LYS A 201 30.22 -21.78 1.28
C LYS A 201 30.53 -20.36 0.85
N GLN A 202 29.52 -19.53 0.62
CA GLN A 202 29.71 -18.13 0.28
C GLN A 202 30.37 -17.35 1.42
N ILE A 203 29.93 -17.57 2.67
CA ILE A 203 30.56 -16.98 3.85
C ILE A 203 32.04 -17.35 3.93
N VAL A 204 32.40 -18.60 3.67
CA VAL A 204 33.80 -19.04 3.65
C VAL A 204 34.60 -18.34 2.56
N GLN A 205 34.05 -18.22 1.35
CA GLN A 205 34.70 -17.54 0.22
C GLN A 205 34.88 -16.04 0.46
N ASP A 206 33.93 -15.40 1.13
CA ASP A 206 33.97 -13.95 1.41
C ASP A 206 34.87 -13.62 2.61
N THR A 207 35.03 -14.55 3.54
CA THR A 207 35.77 -14.33 4.80
C THR A 207 37.24 -14.74 4.69
N LEU A 208 37.54 -15.84 4.00
CA LEU A 208 38.88 -16.41 3.95
C LEU A 208 39.60 -16.11 2.63
N HIS A 209 40.93 -16.08 2.67
CA HIS A 209 41.74 -15.99 1.45
C HIS A 209 41.63 -17.27 0.62
N GLN A 210 41.72 -17.16 -0.72
CA GLN A 210 41.56 -18.29 -1.66
C GLN A 210 42.53 -19.45 -1.43
N THR A 211 43.67 -19.22 -0.75
CA THR A 211 44.66 -20.26 -0.41
C THR A 211 44.35 -20.97 0.91
N HIS A 212 43.37 -20.49 1.68
CA HIS A 212 43.02 -20.99 3.03
C HIS A 212 41.83 -21.96 3.03
N TYR A 213 41.25 -22.24 1.86
CA TYR A 213 40.15 -23.18 1.77
C TYR A 213 40.14 -24.00 0.47
N ASP A 214 39.61 -25.21 0.55
CA ASP A 214 39.23 -26.04 -0.60
C ASP A 214 37.81 -26.56 -0.39
N ILE A 215 36.90 -26.25 -1.32
CA ILE A 215 35.48 -26.61 -1.23
C ILE A 215 35.18 -27.73 -2.22
N LYS A 216 34.75 -28.88 -1.70
CA LYS A 216 34.35 -30.05 -2.48
C LYS A 216 32.97 -30.52 -2.05
N GLY A 217 31.95 -30.20 -2.84
CA GLY A 217 30.58 -30.67 -2.61
C GLY A 217 30.01 -30.16 -1.28
N CYS A 218 29.85 -31.03 -0.29
CA CYS A 218 29.36 -30.69 1.06
C CYS A 218 30.49 -30.62 2.09
N THR A 219 31.74 -30.54 1.65
CA THR A 219 32.92 -30.60 2.50
C THR A 219 33.81 -29.40 2.23
N ILE A 220 34.35 -28.81 3.30
CA ILE A 220 35.27 -27.67 3.24
C ILE A 220 36.54 -28.05 4.01
N LEU A 221 37.69 -27.98 3.35
CA LEU A 221 38.98 -28.09 4.01
C LEU A 221 39.47 -26.67 4.34
N THR A 222 39.91 -26.42 5.57
CA THR A 222 40.42 -25.12 6.00
C THR A 222 41.42 -25.26 7.15
N PHE A 223 42.12 -24.17 7.51
CA PHE A 223 43.04 -24.15 8.64
C PHE A 223 42.31 -24.07 9.99
N LYS A 224 42.89 -24.68 11.02
CA LYS A 224 42.35 -24.65 12.39
C LYS A 224 42.25 -23.25 12.98
N GLU A 225 43.14 -22.35 12.58
CA GLU A 225 43.18 -20.96 13.04
C GLU A 225 41.93 -20.17 12.61
N ASP A 226 41.44 -20.45 11.40
CA ASP A 226 40.31 -19.75 10.76
C ASP A 226 38.94 -20.19 11.31
N LEU A 227 38.88 -21.31 12.05
CA LEU A 227 37.64 -21.84 12.61
C LEU A 227 36.92 -20.85 13.52
N THR A 228 37.64 -20.13 14.37
CA THR A 228 37.01 -19.24 15.36
C THR A 228 36.24 -18.13 14.65
N LEU A 229 36.87 -17.52 13.64
CA LEU A 229 36.30 -16.46 12.81
C LEU A 229 35.11 -16.99 11.98
N LEU A 230 35.26 -18.15 11.35
CA LEU A 230 34.18 -18.76 10.58
C LEU A 230 32.95 -19.07 11.45
N LYS A 231 33.16 -19.58 12.66
CA LYS A 231 32.06 -19.90 13.57
C LYS A 231 31.27 -18.66 13.95
N GLU A 232 31.94 -17.54 14.20
CA GLU A 232 31.31 -16.26 14.48
C GLU A 232 30.47 -15.78 13.30
N LYS A 233 31.04 -15.78 12.09
CA LYS A 233 30.34 -15.33 10.88
C LYS A 233 29.13 -16.19 10.51
N ILE A 234 29.26 -17.51 10.63
CA ILE A 234 28.16 -18.44 10.40
C ILE A 234 27.05 -18.22 11.45
N THR A 235 27.42 -18.01 12.71
CA THR A 235 26.46 -17.70 13.79
C THR A 235 25.71 -16.41 13.50
N GLU A 236 26.41 -15.35 13.12
CA GLU A 236 25.85 -14.05 12.73
C GLU A 236 24.84 -14.19 11.57
N TYR A 237 25.17 -14.97 10.54
CA TYR A 237 24.26 -15.25 9.43
C TYR A 237 22.95 -15.91 9.88
N PHE A 238 23.03 -16.97 10.70
CA PHE A 238 21.83 -17.68 11.14
C PHE A 238 20.98 -16.89 12.13
N ASP A 239 21.59 -16.04 12.97
CA ASP A 239 20.85 -15.22 13.93
C ASP A 239 20.20 -14.00 13.26
N ASN A 240 20.81 -13.46 12.21
CA ASN A 240 20.27 -12.32 11.45
C ASN A 240 19.32 -12.73 10.30
N PHE A 241 19.14 -14.03 10.05
CA PHE A 241 18.27 -14.49 8.98
C PHE A 241 16.80 -14.11 9.28
N LYS A 242 16.27 -13.17 8.51
CA LYS A 242 14.85 -12.81 8.51
C LYS A 242 14.17 -13.51 7.34
N GLU A 243 13.13 -14.29 7.64
CA GLU A 243 12.20 -14.73 6.60
C GLU A 243 11.50 -13.45 6.07
N GLU A 244 11.68 -13.14 4.78
CA GLU A 244 10.84 -12.12 4.12
C GLU A 244 9.40 -12.66 4.13
N GLU A 245 8.53 -12.05 4.95
CA GLU A 245 7.08 -12.33 5.01
C GLU A 245 6.34 -11.82 3.76
#